data_AF-A0A2K6KQY2-F1
#
_entry.id   AF-A0A2K6KQY2-F1
#
_cell.length_a   1.000
_cell.length_b   1.000
_cell.length_c   1.000
_cell.angle_alpha   90.00
_cell.angle_beta   90.00
_cell.angle_gamma   90.00
#
_symmetry.space_group_name_H-M   'P 1'
#
loop_
_entity.id
_entity.type
_entity.pdbx_description
1 polymer ?
#
loop_
_entity_poly.entity_id
_entity_poly.type
_entity_poly.pdbx_seq_one_letter_code
_entity_poly.pdbx_strand_id
1 'polypeptide(L)'
;MSSYFLGQVPELLWLSFSSRSPRRSPSSGRWQPCLLLSQTYSLVKSAFACLLLFPPRLTQVRWSRYSPEFKDPLIDKEYYRKPVEELTEEEKYDRELKKTQLIKAAPAGKTSSVFEDPVISKFTNMMMKGGNKVLARSLVTQTLEAVKRKQFEKYHSASAEEQATIERNPYTIFHQALKNCEPMIGLVPILKGGRFYQVPVPLPDKRRRFLAMKWMITECRENKHRRTLMPEKLSHELLEAFHNQGPVIKRKHNMHKMAEANRALAHYRWW
;
A
#
# COMPACT_ATOMS: atom_id res chain seq x y z
N MET A 1 -36.64 5.58 49.27
CA MET A 1 -36.30 4.57 50.29
C MET A 1 -35.98 3.27 49.58
N SER A 2 -34.77 2.74 49.85
CA SER A 2 -34.17 1.42 49.56
C SER A 2 -34.50 0.69 48.25
N SER A 3 -33.55 0.58 47.31
CA SER A 3 -32.45 -0.40 47.26
C SER A 3 -32.88 -1.76 46.67
N TYR A 4 -32.67 -1.94 45.37
CA TYR A 4 -32.54 -3.27 44.74
C TYR A 4 -31.18 -3.31 44.04
N PHE A 5 -30.24 -4.07 44.61
CA PHE A 5 -28.90 -4.29 44.06
C PHE A 5 -28.40 -5.69 44.45
N LEU A 6 -28.51 -6.64 43.54
CA LEU A 6 -27.81 -7.93 43.48
C LEU A 6 -27.77 -8.24 41.97
N GLY A 7 -26.65 -8.20 41.24
CA GLY A 7 -25.35 -8.81 41.53
C GLY A 7 -25.16 -9.94 40.52
N GLN A 8 -24.85 -9.59 39.26
CA GLN A 8 -24.73 -10.52 38.14
C GLN A 8 -23.25 -10.64 37.72
N VAL A 9 -22.69 -11.84 37.87
CA VAL A 9 -21.32 -12.21 37.48
C VAL A 9 -21.37 -12.89 36.11
N PRO A 10 -20.52 -12.52 35.11
CA PRO A 10 -20.49 -13.23 33.84
C PRO A 10 -19.38 -14.29 33.80
N GLU A 11 -19.79 -15.48 33.37
CA GLU A 11 -18.98 -16.68 33.16
C GLU A 11 -18.25 -16.62 31.80
N LEU A 12 -16.95 -16.87 31.82
CA LEU A 12 -16.06 -17.03 30.68
C LEU A 12 -16.06 -18.49 30.22
N LEU A 13 -16.49 -18.78 29.00
CA LEU A 13 -16.19 -20.08 28.37
C LEU A 13 -15.93 -19.93 26.86
N TRP A 14 -14.75 -20.42 26.49
CA TRP A 14 -14.10 -20.36 25.20
C TRP A 14 -14.78 -21.28 24.17
N LEU A 15 -15.13 -20.74 23.01
CA LEU A 15 -15.54 -21.50 21.82
C LEU A 15 -14.30 -21.98 21.05
N SER A 16 -14.10 -23.30 21.03
CA SER A 16 -13.07 -23.98 20.24
C SER A 16 -13.52 -24.17 18.79
N PHE A 17 -12.62 -23.81 17.87
CA PHE A 17 -12.74 -23.97 16.42
C PHE A 17 -12.58 -25.44 16.01
N SER A 18 -13.59 -25.99 15.33
CA SER A 18 -13.56 -27.34 14.73
C SER A 18 -13.27 -27.24 13.23
N SER A 19 -12.11 -27.75 12.79
CA SER A 19 -11.76 -27.94 11.38
C SER A 19 -11.98 -29.39 10.97
N ARG A 20 -13.05 -29.63 10.21
CA ARG A 20 -13.32 -30.88 9.49
C ARG A 20 -12.34 -31.05 8.34
N SER A 21 -11.66 -32.21 8.31
CA SER A 21 -10.97 -32.74 7.12
C SER A 21 -11.70 -34.02 6.68
N PRO A 22 -11.90 -34.28 5.37
CA PRO A 22 -12.68 -35.42 4.90
C PRO A 22 -11.86 -36.72 4.85
N ARG A 23 -12.52 -37.82 5.26
CA ARG A 23 -12.06 -39.20 5.11
C ARG A 23 -12.14 -39.65 3.64
N ARG A 24 -11.12 -40.36 3.17
CA ARG A 24 -11.26 -41.42 2.15
C ARG A 24 -10.61 -42.70 2.68
N SER A 25 -11.37 -43.78 2.54
CA SER A 25 -11.11 -45.16 2.92
C SER A 25 -9.98 -45.80 2.11
N PRO A 26 -9.44 -46.92 2.61
CA PRO A 26 -9.46 -48.11 1.76
C PRO A 26 -9.98 -49.36 2.47
N SER A 27 -10.50 -50.22 1.61
CA SER A 27 -11.19 -51.48 1.79
C SER A 27 -10.36 -52.60 2.43
N SER A 28 -11.05 -53.33 3.31
CA SER A 28 -11.02 -54.77 3.57
C SER A 28 -9.93 -55.64 2.90
N GLY A 29 -9.18 -56.35 3.75
CA GLY A 29 -8.37 -57.52 3.37
C GLY A 29 -7.89 -58.24 4.62
N ARG A 30 -8.77 -59.03 5.23
CA ARG A 30 -8.60 -59.78 6.48
C ARG A 30 -7.97 -61.14 6.17
N TRP A 31 -6.72 -61.40 6.58
CA TRP A 31 -6.21 -62.75 6.86
C TRP A 31 -5.09 -62.70 7.91
N GLN A 32 -5.32 -63.39 9.03
CA GLN A 32 -4.38 -63.89 10.03
C GLN A 32 -4.89 -65.32 10.36
N PRO A 33 -4.16 -66.21 11.08
CA PRO A 33 -2.76 -66.20 11.53
C PRO A 33 -2.07 -67.59 11.33
N CYS A 34 -0.77 -67.70 11.69
CA CYS A 34 -0.15 -68.86 12.36
C CYS A 34 1.36 -68.55 12.53
N LEU A 35 1.78 -68.08 13.71
CA LEU A 35 2.40 -68.87 14.79
C LEU A 35 3.71 -69.57 14.38
N LEU A 36 4.87 -69.01 14.76
CA LEU A 36 5.75 -69.56 15.80
C LEU A 36 7.14 -68.87 15.84
N LEU A 37 7.57 -68.65 17.08
CA LEU A 37 8.94 -68.75 17.60
C LEU A 37 10.00 -67.66 17.30
N SER A 38 10.52 -67.19 18.44
CA SER A 38 11.93 -66.96 18.78
C SER A 38 12.67 -65.74 18.22
N GLN A 39 12.84 -64.78 19.13
CA GLN A 39 14.13 -64.26 19.61
C GLN A 39 15.15 -63.68 18.63
N THR A 40 15.72 -62.56 19.12
CA THR A 40 16.94 -61.86 18.70
C THR A 40 16.82 -61.04 17.42
N TYR A 41 17.05 -59.72 17.56
CA TYR A 41 18.10 -58.97 16.86
C TYR A 41 17.92 -57.49 17.23
N SER A 42 18.48 -57.16 18.39
CA SER A 42 18.96 -55.82 18.71
C SER A 42 20.12 -55.47 17.78
N LEU A 43 20.32 -54.17 17.56
CA LEU A 43 21.40 -53.52 16.80
C LEU A 43 21.23 -53.57 15.27
N VAL A 44 20.81 -52.41 14.72
CA VAL A 44 21.40 -51.67 13.58
C VAL A 44 20.31 -50.73 13.03
N LYS A 45 19.89 -49.70 13.79
CA LYS A 45 19.16 -48.52 13.27
C LYS A 45 19.41 -47.27 14.13
N SER A 46 20.66 -47.00 14.49
CA SER A 46 21.05 -45.75 15.16
C SER A 46 22.32 -45.17 14.54
N ALA A 47 22.32 -44.88 13.24
CA ALA A 47 23.47 -44.22 12.59
C ALA A 47 23.13 -43.59 11.23
N PHE A 48 21.99 -42.91 11.05
CA PHE A 48 21.76 -42.09 9.84
C PHE A 48 20.85 -40.89 10.12
N ALA A 49 21.07 -40.23 11.26
CA ALA A 49 20.41 -38.99 11.63
C ALA A 49 21.44 -37.92 11.98
N CYS A 50 22.38 -37.64 11.07
CA CYS A 50 23.28 -36.50 11.22
C CYS A 50 23.96 -36.17 9.88
N LEU A 51 23.25 -35.58 8.90
CA LEU A 51 23.87 -34.88 7.76
C LEU A 51 22.88 -34.16 6.83
N LEU A 52 21.82 -33.54 7.34
CA LEU A 52 21.01 -32.59 6.56
C LEU A 52 20.47 -31.49 7.47
N LEU A 53 21.34 -30.58 7.91
CA LEU A 53 20.91 -29.39 8.62
C LEU A 53 21.59 -28.14 8.06
N PHE A 54 20.73 -27.29 7.50
CA PHE A 54 20.92 -25.92 7.03
C PHE A 54 21.67 -25.76 5.70
N PRO A 55 20.97 -25.60 4.55
CA PRO A 55 21.55 -24.80 3.48
C PRO A 55 21.95 -23.44 4.10
N PRO A 56 23.11 -22.86 3.72
CA PRO A 56 23.44 -21.51 4.14
C PRO A 56 22.24 -20.65 3.75
N ARG A 57 21.60 -20.05 4.75
CA ARG A 57 20.60 -19.01 4.51
C ARG A 57 21.26 -18.09 3.50
N LEU A 58 20.73 -18.06 2.28
CA LEU A 58 20.99 -16.99 1.34
C LEU A 58 20.58 -15.74 2.10
N THR A 59 21.53 -15.12 2.79
CA THR A 59 21.35 -13.81 3.38
C THR A 59 21.02 -12.95 2.20
N GLN A 60 19.75 -12.55 2.08
CA GLN A 60 19.33 -11.58 1.10
C GLN A 60 20.23 -10.37 1.33
N VAL A 61 21.21 -10.17 0.45
CA VAL A 61 22.17 -9.09 0.53
C VAL A 61 21.34 -7.81 0.39
N ARG A 62 20.99 -7.23 1.52
CA ARG A 62 20.16 -6.03 1.63
C ARG A 62 20.99 -4.76 1.41
N TRP A 63 22.00 -4.85 0.54
CA TRP A 63 22.91 -3.76 0.21
C TRP A 63 22.69 -3.35 -1.25
N SER A 64 22.75 -2.04 -1.51
CA SER A 64 22.73 -1.52 -2.87
C SER A 64 23.97 -2.00 -3.62
N ARG A 65 23.81 -2.42 -4.88
CA ARG A 65 24.94 -2.77 -5.75
C ARG A 65 25.81 -1.57 -6.13
N TYR A 66 25.25 -0.37 -6.07
CA TYR A 66 25.95 0.88 -6.34
C TYR A 66 26.69 1.37 -5.08
N SER A 67 27.93 1.80 -5.26
CA SER A 67 28.73 2.48 -4.23
C SER A 67 28.10 3.83 -3.85
N PRO A 68 28.38 4.38 -2.65
CA PRO A 68 27.83 5.68 -2.20
C PRO A 68 28.17 6.88 -3.11
N GLU A 69 29.25 6.78 -3.88
CA GLU A 69 29.70 7.80 -4.84
C GLU A 69 28.72 8.00 -6.01
N PHE A 70 27.97 6.95 -6.37
CA PHE A 70 27.06 6.99 -7.50
C PHE A 70 25.89 7.95 -7.26
N LYS A 71 25.72 8.90 -8.18
CA LYS A 71 24.59 9.85 -8.17
C LYS A 71 23.41 9.32 -8.97
N ASP A 72 22.21 9.74 -8.58
CA ASP A 72 21.00 9.35 -9.29
C ASP A 72 20.92 10.05 -10.66
N PRO A 73 20.42 9.35 -11.70
CA PRO A 73 20.31 9.92 -13.04
C PRO A 73 19.21 10.98 -13.07
N LEU A 74 19.53 12.13 -13.66
CA LEU A 74 18.57 13.18 -13.94
C LEU A 74 17.97 12.97 -15.33
N ILE A 75 16.68 12.64 -15.36
CA ILE A 75 15.96 12.19 -16.58
C ILE A 75 15.27 13.35 -17.31
N ASP A 76 15.10 14.48 -16.62
CA ASP A 76 14.29 15.59 -17.08
C ASP A 76 15.02 16.31 -18.24
N LYS A 77 14.45 16.24 -19.45
CA LYS A 77 15.08 16.73 -20.69
C LYS A 77 15.26 18.26 -20.69
N GLU A 78 14.31 18.97 -20.09
CA GLU A 78 14.30 20.44 -20.01
C GLU A 78 15.53 20.98 -19.29
N TYR A 79 16.00 20.28 -18.26
CA TYR A 79 17.21 20.67 -17.52
C TYR A 79 18.42 20.84 -18.46
N TYR A 80 18.66 19.88 -19.35
CA TYR A 80 19.80 19.92 -20.27
C TYR A 80 19.61 20.89 -21.43
N ARG A 81 18.36 21.28 -21.73
CA ARG A 81 18.04 22.22 -22.82
C ARG A 81 18.19 23.68 -22.41
N LYS A 82 18.27 23.97 -21.11
CA LYS A 82 18.51 25.33 -20.61
C LYS A 82 19.81 25.91 -21.21
N PRO A 83 19.75 27.07 -21.89
CA PRO A 83 20.94 27.73 -22.43
C PRO A 83 21.87 28.18 -21.31
N VAL A 84 23.16 28.33 -21.62
CA VAL A 84 24.20 28.65 -20.62
C VAL A 84 24.01 30.04 -19.99
N GLU A 85 23.38 30.95 -20.73
CA GLU A 85 23.07 32.31 -20.30
C GLU A 85 22.08 32.34 -19.12
N GLU A 86 21.14 31.40 -19.09
CA GLU A 86 20.13 31.27 -18.01
C GLU A 86 20.68 30.57 -16.76
N LEU A 87 21.88 29.99 -16.83
CA LEU A 87 22.44 29.21 -15.71
C LEU A 87 23.10 30.12 -14.69
N THR A 88 22.76 29.89 -13.42
CA THR A 88 23.50 30.46 -12.30
C THR A 88 24.92 29.87 -12.25
N GLU A 89 25.84 30.59 -11.63
CA GLU A 89 27.23 30.12 -11.47
C GLU A 89 27.29 28.78 -10.72
N GLU A 90 26.42 28.59 -9.72
CA GLU A 90 26.25 27.33 -8.99
C GLU A 90 25.81 26.18 -9.92
N GLU A 91 24.80 26.41 -10.77
CA GLU A 91 24.33 25.39 -11.72
C GLU A 91 25.40 25.05 -12.77
N LYS A 92 26.22 26.02 -13.19
CA LYS A 92 27.37 25.80 -14.08
C LYS A 92 28.40 24.90 -13.40
N TYR A 93 28.78 25.22 -12.17
CA TYR A 93 29.70 24.42 -11.36
C TYR A 93 29.19 22.99 -11.16
N ASP A 94 27.92 22.82 -10.80
CA ASP A 94 27.31 21.50 -10.61
C ASP A 94 27.31 20.66 -11.89
N ARG A 95 27.10 21.29 -13.05
CA ARG A 95 27.18 20.59 -14.36
C ARG A 95 28.60 20.15 -14.66
N GLU A 96 29.59 20.96 -14.35
CA GLU A 96 31.01 20.60 -14.50
C GLU A 96 31.38 19.44 -13.58
N LEU A 97 30.97 19.51 -12.31
CA LEU A 97 31.19 18.45 -11.33
C LEU A 97 30.56 17.13 -11.79
N LYS A 98 29.32 17.16 -12.32
CA LYS A 98 28.62 15.96 -12.82
C LYS A 98 29.31 15.26 -13.99
N LYS A 99 30.20 15.93 -14.74
CA LYS A 99 30.95 15.29 -15.85
C LYS A 99 31.92 14.21 -15.36
N THR A 100 32.46 14.37 -14.16
CA THR A 100 33.43 13.43 -13.58
C THR A 100 32.77 12.41 -12.66
N GLN A 101 31.60 12.72 -12.10
CA GLN A 101 30.88 11.86 -11.17
C GLN A 101 30.30 10.61 -11.85
N LEU A 102 30.32 9.50 -11.11
CA LEU A 102 29.65 8.26 -11.51
C LEU A 102 28.14 8.41 -11.39
N ILE A 103 27.40 8.09 -12.45
CA ILE A 103 25.94 8.17 -12.50
C ILE A 103 25.34 6.76 -12.56
N LYS A 104 24.26 6.50 -11.83
CA LYS A 104 23.55 5.20 -11.88
C LYS A 104 22.81 5.05 -13.21
N ALA A 105 22.56 3.79 -13.60
CA ALA A 105 21.70 3.50 -14.73
C ALA A 105 20.26 4.01 -14.49
N ALA A 106 19.63 4.53 -15.54
CA ALA A 106 18.24 4.98 -15.48
C ALA A 106 17.30 3.81 -15.16
N PRO A 107 16.31 4.00 -14.27
CA PRO A 107 15.36 2.94 -13.95
C PRO A 107 14.40 2.72 -15.13
N ALA A 108 14.12 1.47 -15.49
CA ALA A 108 13.17 1.12 -16.56
C ALA A 108 11.73 1.63 -16.34
N GLY A 109 11.40 2.06 -15.12
CA GLY A 109 10.09 2.59 -14.77
C GLY A 109 9.92 4.09 -14.98
N LYS A 110 11.01 4.85 -15.12
CA LYS A 110 10.98 6.31 -15.36
C LYS A 110 11.66 6.66 -16.68
N THR A 111 10.95 7.41 -17.50
CA THR A 111 11.33 7.80 -18.87
C THR A 111 11.23 9.31 -19.01
N SER A 112 11.87 9.87 -20.03
CA SER A 112 11.77 11.29 -20.39
C SER A 112 10.53 11.63 -21.24
N SER A 113 9.52 10.76 -21.24
CA SER A 113 8.30 10.96 -22.03
C SER A 113 7.41 12.02 -21.39
N VAL A 114 6.79 12.88 -22.20
CA VAL A 114 5.90 13.95 -21.73
C VAL A 114 4.62 13.38 -21.09
N PHE A 115 4.20 12.18 -21.51
CA PHE A 115 3.01 11.51 -20.96
C PHE A 115 3.27 10.81 -19.62
N GLU A 116 4.51 10.76 -19.16
CA GLU A 116 4.82 10.08 -17.91
C GLU A 116 4.53 10.96 -16.69
N ASP A 117 3.62 10.48 -15.86
CA ASP A 117 3.32 11.11 -14.58
C ASP A 117 3.92 10.29 -13.41
N PRO A 118 4.82 10.88 -12.59
CA PRO A 118 5.42 10.19 -11.46
C PRO A 118 4.41 9.80 -10.38
N VAL A 119 3.29 10.53 -10.23
CA VAL A 119 2.24 10.25 -9.25
C VAL A 119 1.48 8.99 -9.68
N ILE A 120 1.11 8.89 -10.95
CA ILE A 120 0.44 7.71 -11.51
C ILE A 120 1.38 6.51 -11.46
N SER A 121 2.65 6.67 -11.86
CA SER A 121 3.66 5.60 -11.78
C SER A 121 3.78 5.05 -10.35
N LYS A 122 3.79 5.93 -9.34
CA LYS A 122 3.81 5.53 -7.92
C LYS A 122 2.54 4.79 -7.50
N PHE A 123 1.38 5.28 -7.93
CA PHE A 123 0.09 4.65 -7.65
C PHE A 123 -0.03 3.26 -8.29
N THR A 124 0.41 3.10 -9.54
CA THR A 124 0.49 1.81 -10.24
C THR A 124 1.38 0.83 -9.46
N ASN A 125 2.54 1.29 -8.97
CA ASN A 125 3.44 0.45 -8.19
C ASN A 125 2.81 0.01 -6.85
N MET A 126 2.02 0.87 -6.19
CA MET A 126 1.28 0.50 -4.96
C MET A 126 0.10 -0.45 -5.24
N MET A 127 -0.48 -0.37 -6.44
CA MET A 127 -1.55 -1.27 -6.87
C MET A 127 -1.03 -2.66 -7.26
N MET A 128 0.22 -2.76 -7.68
CA MET A 128 0.88 -4.01 -8.07
C MET A 128 0.89 -5.05 -6.93
N LYS A 129 0.68 -6.31 -7.30
CA LYS A 129 0.84 -7.48 -6.41
C LYS A 129 1.73 -8.51 -7.10
N GLY A 130 2.62 -9.14 -6.33
CA GLY A 130 3.48 -10.23 -6.84
C GLY A 130 4.38 -9.85 -8.02
N GLY A 131 4.75 -8.57 -8.16
CA GLY A 131 5.60 -8.10 -9.27
C GLY A 131 4.91 -7.99 -10.64
N ASN A 132 3.59 -8.24 -10.73
CA ASN A 132 2.88 -8.15 -12.01
C ASN A 132 2.55 -6.69 -12.37
N LYS A 133 3.51 -6.01 -12.98
CA LYS A 133 3.37 -4.61 -13.40
C LYS A 133 2.46 -4.43 -14.60
N VAL A 134 2.38 -5.42 -15.50
CA VAL A 134 1.53 -5.38 -16.69
C VAL A 134 0.06 -5.30 -16.29
N LEU A 135 -0.36 -6.14 -15.35
CA LEU A 135 -1.74 -6.13 -14.84
C LEU A 135 -2.04 -4.86 -14.04
N ALA A 136 -1.11 -4.38 -13.20
CA ALA A 136 -1.31 -3.13 -12.48
C ALA A 136 -1.48 -1.93 -13.43
N ARG A 137 -0.67 -1.89 -14.50
CA ARG A 137 -0.75 -0.85 -15.53
C ARG A 137 -2.09 -0.94 -16.28
N SER A 138 -2.51 -2.13 -16.71
CA SER A 138 -3.78 -2.29 -17.43
C SER A 138 -4.98 -1.86 -16.58
N LEU A 139 -5.00 -2.20 -15.28
CA LEU A 139 -6.06 -1.75 -14.37
C LEU A 139 -6.11 -0.23 -14.22
N VAL A 140 -4.95 0.43 -14.09
CA VAL A 140 -4.90 1.90 -13.99
C VAL A 140 -5.34 2.55 -15.30
N THR A 141 -4.89 2.03 -16.45
CA THR A 141 -5.34 2.52 -17.77
C THR A 141 -6.84 2.38 -17.94
N GLN A 142 -7.41 1.21 -17.63
CA GLN A 142 -8.85 0.99 -17.65
C GLN A 142 -9.60 1.91 -16.68
N THR A 143 -8.98 2.29 -15.56
CA THR A 143 -9.60 3.21 -14.61
C THR A 143 -9.66 4.62 -15.17
N LEU A 144 -8.55 5.12 -15.72
CA LEU A 144 -8.50 6.44 -16.36
C LEU A 144 -9.48 6.52 -17.53
N GLU A 145 -9.60 5.44 -18.29
CA GLU A 145 -10.60 5.30 -19.35
C GLU A 145 -12.03 5.34 -18.80
N ALA A 146 -12.33 4.58 -17.74
CA ALA A 146 -13.66 4.57 -17.12
C ALA A 146 -14.06 5.94 -16.55
N VAL A 147 -13.12 6.64 -15.90
CA VAL A 147 -13.33 8.02 -15.42
C VAL A 147 -13.65 8.95 -16.59
N LYS A 148 -12.87 8.85 -17.68
CA LYS A 148 -13.08 9.67 -18.88
C LYS A 148 -14.45 9.39 -19.50
N ARG A 149 -14.82 8.12 -19.70
CA ARG A 149 -16.13 7.75 -20.27
C ARG A 149 -17.29 8.30 -19.42
N LYS A 150 -17.27 8.10 -18.10
CA LYS A 150 -18.29 8.62 -17.18
C LYS A 150 -18.42 10.15 -17.21
N GLN A 151 -17.30 10.87 -17.29
CA GLN A 151 -17.33 12.33 -17.39
C GLN A 151 -17.87 12.81 -18.73
N PHE A 152 -17.57 12.12 -19.83
CA PHE A 152 -18.15 12.41 -21.12
C PHE A 152 -19.66 12.10 -21.15
N GLU A 153 -20.11 10.98 -20.58
CA GLU A 153 -21.54 10.66 -20.43
C GLU A 153 -22.25 11.77 -19.65
N LYS A 154 -21.69 12.19 -18.50
CA LYS A 154 -22.22 13.30 -17.69
C LYS A 154 -22.29 14.61 -18.49
N TYR A 155 -21.22 14.93 -19.23
CA TYR A 155 -21.15 16.15 -20.04
C TYR A 155 -22.25 16.19 -21.12
N HIS A 156 -22.48 15.08 -21.84
CA HIS A 156 -23.50 15.03 -22.89
C HIS A 156 -24.93 15.04 -22.34
N SER A 157 -25.14 14.52 -21.12
CA SER A 157 -26.44 14.57 -20.44
C SER A 157 -26.75 15.92 -19.77
N ALA A 158 -25.74 16.78 -19.61
CA ALA A 158 -25.83 18.00 -18.81
C ALA A 158 -26.32 19.22 -19.61
N SER A 159 -26.87 20.20 -18.90
CA SER A 159 -27.26 21.50 -19.46
C SER A 159 -26.03 22.33 -19.87
N ALA A 160 -26.22 23.38 -20.67
CA ALA A 160 -25.11 24.22 -21.16
C ALA A 160 -24.29 24.87 -20.02
N GLU A 161 -24.93 25.21 -18.90
CA GLU A 161 -24.26 25.79 -17.72
C GLU A 161 -23.39 24.77 -16.99
N GLU A 162 -23.90 23.55 -16.82
CA GLU A 162 -23.19 22.47 -16.16
C GLU A 162 -22.00 21.97 -17.00
N GLN A 163 -22.13 21.97 -18.33
CA GLN A 163 -21.06 21.60 -19.25
C GLN A 163 -19.79 22.41 -19.04
N ALA A 164 -19.91 23.71 -18.74
CA ALA A 164 -18.77 24.58 -18.47
C ALA A 164 -18.04 24.23 -17.16
N THR A 165 -18.74 23.62 -16.19
CA THR A 165 -18.20 23.27 -14.88
C THR A 165 -17.59 21.87 -14.84
N ILE A 166 -17.95 21.00 -15.79
CA ILE A 166 -17.55 19.59 -15.80
C ILE A 166 -16.11 19.43 -16.27
N GLU A 167 -15.27 18.96 -15.36
CA GLU A 167 -13.89 18.60 -15.65
C GLU A 167 -13.83 17.23 -16.36
N ARG A 168 -13.24 17.19 -17.57
CA ARG A 168 -13.21 15.96 -18.41
C ARG A 168 -11.85 15.27 -18.41
N ASN A 169 -10.82 15.91 -17.90
CA ASN A 169 -9.46 15.38 -17.91
C ASN A 169 -9.27 14.41 -16.72
N PRO A 170 -9.06 13.10 -16.96
CA PRO A 170 -8.94 12.14 -15.87
C PRO A 170 -7.69 12.36 -15.02
N TYR A 171 -6.64 12.98 -15.57
CA TYR A 171 -5.42 13.28 -14.83
C TYR A 171 -5.67 14.38 -13.79
N THR A 172 -6.33 15.48 -14.15
CA THR A 172 -6.63 16.58 -13.22
C THR A 172 -7.56 16.10 -12.10
N ILE A 173 -8.59 15.32 -12.45
CA ILE A 173 -9.48 14.67 -11.50
C ILE A 173 -8.70 13.78 -10.54
N PHE A 174 -7.80 12.93 -11.06
CA PHE A 174 -7.00 12.02 -10.23
C PHE A 174 -6.11 12.78 -9.23
N HIS A 175 -5.40 13.82 -9.68
CA HIS A 175 -4.57 14.66 -8.81
C HIS A 175 -5.39 15.38 -7.76
N GLN A 176 -6.52 15.96 -8.15
CA GLN A 176 -7.37 16.70 -7.23
C GLN A 176 -8.06 15.77 -6.21
N ALA A 177 -8.52 14.60 -6.64
CA ALA A 177 -9.09 13.58 -5.75
C ALA A 177 -8.07 13.13 -4.70
N LEU A 178 -6.81 12.89 -5.10
CA LEU A 178 -5.75 12.56 -4.15
C LEU A 178 -5.45 13.71 -3.18
N LYS A 179 -5.33 14.95 -3.67
CA LYS A 179 -5.15 16.15 -2.83
C LYS A 179 -6.28 16.29 -1.80
N ASN A 180 -7.53 16.08 -2.20
CA ASN A 180 -8.68 16.13 -1.29
C ASN A 180 -8.61 15.04 -0.21
N CYS A 181 -8.02 13.90 -0.52
CA CYS A 181 -7.85 12.76 0.38
C CYS A 181 -6.64 12.90 1.34
N GLU A 182 -5.73 13.85 1.10
CA GLU A 182 -4.53 14.03 1.91
C GLU A 182 -4.86 14.55 3.33
N PRO A 183 -4.45 13.85 4.41
CA PRO A 183 -4.58 14.35 5.76
C PRO A 183 -3.46 15.33 6.10
N MET A 184 -3.80 16.51 6.64
CA MET A 184 -2.82 17.49 7.11
C MET A 184 -2.08 17.04 8.38
N ILE A 185 -2.84 16.54 9.37
CA ILE A 185 -2.35 16.12 10.67
C ILE A 185 -2.57 14.61 10.79
N GLY A 186 -1.59 13.93 11.39
CA GLY A 186 -1.67 12.52 11.76
C GLY A 186 -1.52 12.34 13.26
N LEU A 187 -1.62 11.10 13.69
CA LEU A 187 -1.43 10.69 15.08
C LEU A 187 -0.24 9.74 15.17
N VAL A 188 0.60 9.95 16.18
CA VAL A 188 1.74 9.09 16.49
C VAL A 188 1.56 8.57 17.92
N PRO A 189 1.64 7.24 18.14
CA PRO A 189 1.61 6.70 19.49
C PRO A 189 2.93 7.02 20.21
N ILE A 190 2.86 7.74 21.32
CA ILE A 190 4.00 8.02 22.21
C ILE A 190 3.78 7.28 23.53
N LEU A 191 4.77 6.50 23.97
CA LEU A 191 4.76 5.82 25.27
C LEU A 191 5.25 6.78 26.35
N LYS A 192 4.41 7.08 27.34
CA LYS A 192 4.80 7.88 28.50
C LYS A 192 4.10 7.35 29.75
N GLY A 193 4.85 7.15 30.84
CA GLY A 193 4.29 6.65 32.10
C GLY A 193 3.55 5.30 31.96
N GLY A 194 4.02 4.41 31.07
CA GLY A 194 3.41 3.09 30.84
C GLY A 194 2.12 3.09 30.01
N ARG A 195 1.68 4.24 29.47
CA ARG A 195 0.50 4.35 28.58
C ARG A 195 0.88 4.90 27.21
N PHE A 196 0.18 4.42 26.18
CA PHE A 196 0.31 4.95 24.82
C PHE A 196 -0.67 6.09 24.59
N TYR A 197 -0.16 7.27 24.23
CA TYR A 197 -0.94 8.44 23.89
C TYR A 197 -0.91 8.67 22.39
N GLN A 198 -2.06 8.96 21.78
CA GLN A 198 -2.14 9.36 20.38
C GLN A 198 -1.85 10.86 20.28
N VAL A 199 -0.62 11.21 19.93
CA VAL A 199 -0.16 12.60 19.89
C VAL A 199 -0.29 13.15 18.47
N PRO A 200 -0.92 14.33 18.28
CA PRO A 200 -1.05 14.94 16.95
C PRO A 200 0.27 15.48 16.42
N VAL A 201 0.57 15.15 15.16
CA VAL A 201 1.83 15.50 14.48
C VAL A 201 1.54 16.01 13.06
N PRO A 202 2.14 17.15 12.64
CA PRO A 202 2.04 17.59 11.25
C PRO A 202 2.74 16.59 10.34
N LEU A 203 2.07 16.15 9.27
CA LEU A 203 2.62 15.13 8.38
C LEU A 203 3.42 15.76 7.24
N PRO A 204 4.61 15.21 6.91
CA PRO A 204 5.34 15.64 5.73
C PRO A 204 4.64 15.19 4.44
N ASP A 205 4.81 15.94 3.34
CA ASP A 205 4.14 15.74 2.05
C ASP A 205 4.22 14.31 1.53
N LYS A 206 5.42 13.71 1.61
CA LYS A 206 5.66 12.32 1.18
C LYS A 206 4.75 11.34 1.93
N ARG A 207 4.51 11.58 3.23
CA ARG A 207 3.65 10.75 4.08
C ARG A 207 2.17 11.00 3.81
N ARG A 208 1.77 12.26 3.60
CA ARG A 208 0.38 12.65 3.26
C ARG A 208 -0.07 11.98 1.96
N ARG A 209 0.72 12.13 0.90
CA ARG A 209 0.50 11.48 -0.41
C ARG A 209 0.42 9.96 -0.30
N PHE A 210 1.33 9.35 0.47
CA PHE A 210 1.33 7.90 0.67
C PHE A 210 0.05 7.40 1.36
N LEU A 211 -0.42 8.11 2.40
CA LEU A 211 -1.65 7.74 3.10
C LEU A 211 -2.88 7.86 2.18
N ALA A 212 -2.98 8.93 1.40
CA ALA A 212 -4.07 9.12 0.44
C ALA A 212 -4.15 7.97 -0.58
N MET A 213 -3.01 7.65 -1.24
CA MET A 213 -2.94 6.53 -2.18
C MET A 213 -3.25 5.19 -1.51
N LYS A 214 -2.71 4.95 -0.31
CA LYS A 214 -2.94 3.71 0.43
C LYS A 214 -4.40 3.54 0.81
N TRP A 215 -5.05 4.56 1.36
CA TRP A 215 -6.46 4.51 1.72
C TRP A 215 -7.32 4.26 0.50
N MET A 216 -7.11 4.98 -0.60
CA MET A 216 -7.85 4.75 -1.84
C MET A 216 -7.76 3.30 -2.32
N ILE A 217 -6.54 2.73 -2.37
CA ILE A 217 -6.33 1.35 -2.80
C ILE A 217 -6.95 0.34 -1.82
N THR A 218 -6.85 0.60 -0.50
CA THR A 218 -7.43 -0.26 0.54
C THR A 218 -8.95 -0.27 0.48
N GLU A 219 -9.60 0.90 0.42
CA GLU A 219 -11.06 1.00 0.32
C GLU A 219 -11.58 0.28 -0.95
N CYS A 220 -10.92 0.49 -2.09
CA CYS A 220 -11.28 -0.18 -3.34
C CYS A 220 -11.10 -1.72 -3.30
N ARG A 221 -10.22 -2.23 -2.45
CA ARG A 221 -9.95 -3.68 -2.34
C ARG A 221 -10.86 -4.36 -1.31
N GLU A 222 -11.15 -3.69 -0.20
CA GLU A 222 -11.92 -4.24 0.92
C GLU A 222 -13.43 -4.07 0.70
N ASN A 223 -13.88 -2.89 0.28
CA ASN A 223 -15.30 -2.52 0.24
C ASN A 223 -15.95 -2.74 -1.14
N LYS A 224 -15.38 -3.63 -1.93
CA LYS A 224 -15.81 -3.90 -3.29
C LYS A 224 -16.68 -5.16 -3.33
N HIS A 225 -17.85 -5.06 -3.96
CA HIS A 225 -18.67 -6.23 -4.25
C HIS A 225 -17.93 -7.21 -5.17
N ARG A 226 -18.04 -8.52 -4.91
CA ARG A 226 -17.25 -9.55 -5.63
C ARG A 226 -17.38 -9.48 -7.16
N ARG A 227 -18.55 -9.07 -7.68
CA ARG A 227 -18.83 -8.99 -9.12
C ARG A 227 -18.38 -7.70 -9.79
N THR A 228 -18.18 -6.60 -9.06
CA THR A 228 -17.74 -5.35 -9.70
C THR A 228 -16.29 -5.52 -10.17
N LEU A 229 -15.84 -4.71 -11.12
CA LEU A 229 -14.43 -4.73 -11.56
C LEU A 229 -13.62 -3.70 -10.76
N MET A 230 -12.30 -3.92 -10.63
CA MET A 230 -11.43 -2.98 -9.90
C MET A 230 -11.42 -1.57 -10.55
N PRO A 231 -11.32 -1.42 -11.88
CA PRO A 231 -11.29 -0.11 -12.52
C PRO A 231 -12.60 0.65 -12.34
N GLU A 232 -13.72 -0.06 -12.38
CA GLU A 232 -15.05 0.51 -12.18
C GLU A 232 -15.21 1.06 -10.76
N LYS A 233 -14.85 0.27 -9.74
CA LYS A 233 -14.92 0.72 -8.33
C LYS A 233 -13.96 1.89 -8.08
N LEU A 234 -12.73 1.81 -8.57
CA LEU A 234 -11.75 2.87 -8.40
C LEU A 234 -12.18 4.17 -9.10
N SER A 235 -12.76 4.08 -10.31
CA SER A 235 -13.30 5.26 -10.99
C SER A 235 -14.41 5.94 -10.17
N HIS A 236 -15.27 5.18 -9.50
CA HIS A 236 -16.32 5.72 -8.64
C HIS A 236 -15.75 6.47 -7.44
N GLU A 237 -14.83 5.83 -6.72
CA GLU A 237 -14.20 6.43 -5.53
C GLU A 237 -13.40 7.70 -5.88
N LEU A 238 -12.74 7.73 -7.05
CA LEU A 238 -12.05 8.93 -7.52
C LEU A 238 -13.02 10.10 -7.77
N LEU A 239 -14.19 9.83 -8.39
CA LEU A 239 -15.19 10.85 -8.65
C LEU A 239 -15.85 11.35 -7.36
N GLU A 240 -16.15 10.46 -6.43
CA GLU A 240 -16.65 10.85 -5.10
C GLU A 240 -15.62 11.69 -4.34
N ALA A 241 -14.36 11.26 -4.31
CA ALA A 241 -13.29 11.99 -3.63
C ALA A 241 -13.01 13.36 -4.29
N PHE A 242 -13.17 13.48 -5.60
CA PHE A 242 -13.09 14.75 -6.31
C PHE A 242 -14.14 15.74 -5.80
N HIS A 243 -15.36 15.26 -5.53
CA HIS A 243 -16.45 16.06 -4.94
C HIS A 243 -16.42 16.10 -3.39
N ASN A 244 -15.30 15.72 -2.75
CA ASN A 244 -15.15 15.65 -1.28
C ASN A 244 -16.16 14.72 -0.59
N GLN A 245 -16.64 13.71 -1.30
CA GLN A 245 -17.54 12.69 -0.81
C GLN A 245 -16.83 11.33 -0.74
N GLY A 246 -17.52 10.33 -0.19
CA GLY A 246 -17.04 8.95 -0.15
C GLY A 246 -16.31 8.56 1.14
N PRO A 247 -16.03 7.24 1.29
CA PRO A 247 -15.49 6.66 2.51
C PRO A 247 -14.05 7.10 2.81
N VAL A 248 -13.22 7.33 1.77
CA VAL A 248 -11.84 7.79 1.93
C VAL A 248 -11.81 9.18 2.58
N ILE A 249 -12.70 10.07 2.15
CA ILE A 249 -12.82 11.41 2.72
C ILE A 249 -13.35 11.33 4.16
N LYS A 250 -14.32 10.46 4.44
CA LYS A 250 -14.78 10.20 5.82
C LYS A 250 -13.63 9.73 6.72
N ARG A 251 -12.75 8.86 6.22
CA ARG A 251 -11.55 8.39 6.94
C ARG A 251 -10.59 9.54 7.26
N LYS A 252 -10.36 10.46 6.32
CA LYS A 252 -9.60 11.70 6.56
C LYS A 252 -10.21 12.53 7.68
N HIS A 253 -11.52 12.78 7.63
CA HIS A 253 -12.22 13.57 8.65
C HIS A 253 -12.17 12.90 10.02
N ASN A 254 -12.30 11.58 10.11
CA ASN A 254 -12.17 10.84 11.36
C ASN A 254 -10.77 11.01 11.98
N MET A 255 -9.72 10.98 11.14
CA MET A 255 -8.35 11.25 11.59
C MET A 255 -8.22 12.67 12.17
N HIS A 256 -8.79 13.68 11.50
CA HIS A 256 -8.74 15.07 11.94
C HIS A 256 -9.52 15.28 13.24
N LYS A 257 -10.72 14.71 13.38
CA LYS A 257 -11.50 14.75 14.62
C LYS A 257 -10.73 14.12 15.79
N MET A 258 -10.07 12.97 15.55
CA MET A 258 -9.27 12.31 16.58
C MET A 258 -8.00 13.10 16.94
N ALA A 259 -7.40 13.80 15.97
CA ALA A 259 -6.28 14.70 16.23
C ALA A 259 -6.70 15.94 17.03
N GLU A 260 -7.85 16.51 16.71
CA GLU A 260 -8.42 17.66 17.41
C GLU A 260 -8.79 17.34 18.86
N ALA A 261 -9.41 16.18 19.10
CA ALA A 261 -9.73 15.70 20.44
C ALA A 261 -8.47 15.58 21.33
N ASN A 262 -7.33 15.21 20.73
CA ASN A 262 -6.06 15.02 21.42
C ASN A 262 -5.11 16.23 21.32
N ARG A 263 -5.62 17.42 20.95
CA ARG A 263 -4.79 18.64 20.78
C ARG A 263 -3.95 18.98 22.00
N ALA A 264 -4.47 18.73 23.20
CA ALA A 264 -3.77 19.01 24.46
C ALA A 264 -2.48 18.19 24.60
N LEU A 265 -2.40 17.00 24.00
CA LEU A 265 -1.25 16.10 24.08
C LEU A 265 -0.10 16.51 23.15
N ALA A 266 -0.25 17.58 22.37
CA ALA A 266 0.78 18.06 21.45
C ALA A 266 2.12 18.37 22.14
N HIS A 267 2.10 18.76 23.42
CA HIS A 267 3.30 19.03 24.23
C HIS A 267 4.14 17.79 24.55
N TYR A 268 3.63 16.57 24.31
CA TYR A 268 4.44 15.35 24.43
C TYR A 268 5.42 15.16 23.26
N ARG A 269 5.39 16.03 22.26
CA ARG A 269 6.32 16.05 21.13
C ARG A 269 7.62 16.77 21.50
N TRP A 270 8.77 16.16 21.24
CA TRP A 270 10.10 16.70 21.58
C TRP A 270 10.97 17.05 20.35
N TRP A 271 10.38 17.10 19.16
CA TRP A 271 11.03 17.45 17.90
C TRP A 271 10.29 18.59 17.20
#